data_AF-A0A3A0D700-F1
#
_entry.id   AF-A0A3A0D700-F1
#
_cell.length_a   1.000
_cell.length_b   1.000
_cell.length_c   1.000
_cell.angle_alpha   90.00
_cell.angle_beta   90.00
_cell.angle_gamma   90.00
#
_symmetry.space_group_name_H-M   'P 1'
#
loop_
_entity.id
_entity.type
_entity.pdbx_description
1 polymer ?
#
loop_
_entity_poly.entity_id
_entity_poly.type
_entity_poly.pdbx_seq_one_letter_code
_entity_poly.pdbx_strand_id
1 'polypeptide(L)'
;MMPLVAWLDTSAAAMPLMLAARRGFRGGDMSWVVVGALAVAAIAALWLATRWWLGEGSARMRNSPRALFAELCRAHALCAADRQLLLALAEFRQLANLGELFVNPTHFDEHRLNATLASRRAELQALHARLFSGLDESETFASATAAANARSDTLAAGHAS
;
A
#
# COMPACT_ATOMS: atom_id res chain seq x y z
N MET A 1 -9.93 -38.99 -0.40
CA MET A 1 -8.92 -40.05 -0.18
C MET A 1 -8.08 -40.15 -1.44
N MET A 2 -6.78 -39.85 -1.30
CA MET A 2 -5.63 -40.03 -2.23
C MET A 2 -5.64 -39.36 -3.62
N PRO A 3 -4.48 -38.94 -4.19
CA PRO A 3 -3.16 -38.70 -3.58
C PRO A 3 -2.58 -37.29 -3.85
N LEU A 4 -2.15 -36.65 -2.75
CA LEU A 4 -0.94 -35.83 -2.70
C LEU A 4 0.27 -36.71 -3.09
N VAL A 5 1.31 -36.10 -3.67
CA VAL A 5 2.65 -36.67 -4.02
C VAL A 5 2.85 -36.90 -5.54
N ALA A 6 3.19 -35.83 -6.27
CA ALA A 6 3.80 -35.92 -7.61
C ALA A 6 4.57 -34.64 -8.04
N TRP A 7 5.24 -33.93 -7.11
CA TRP A 7 5.98 -32.70 -7.47
C TRP A 7 7.39 -32.59 -6.87
N LEU A 8 8.02 -33.71 -6.52
CA LEU A 8 9.38 -33.76 -5.99
C LEU A 8 10.36 -34.47 -6.94
N ASP A 9 10.39 -34.07 -8.21
CA ASP A 9 11.44 -34.49 -9.14
C ASP A 9 11.86 -33.35 -10.08
N THR A 10 12.47 -32.31 -9.50
CA THR A 10 13.16 -31.24 -10.24
C THR A 10 14.56 -31.02 -9.67
N SER A 11 15.20 -32.10 -9.22
CA SER A 11 16.46 -32.08 -8.47
C SER A 11 17.66 -32.69 -9.22
N ALA A 12 17.60 -32.93 -10.53
CA ALA A 12 18.68 -33.65 -11.23
C ALA A 12 19.17 -33.10 -12.59
N ALA A 13 18.71 -31.95 -13.08
CA ALA A 13 18.99 -31.57 -14.48
C ALA A 13 19.42 -30.11 -14.76
N ALA A 14 20.13 -29.45 -13.83
CA ALA A 14 20.68 -28.11 -14.12
C ALA A 14 22.08 -27.83 -13.54
N MET A 15 22.96 -28.83 -13.49
CA MET A 15 24.41 -28.61 -13.47
C MET A 15 25.11 -29.65 -14.36
N PRO A 16 25.52 -29.25 -15.56
CA PRO A 16 26.96 -29.11 -15.78
C PRO A 16 27.26 -27.84 -16.60
N LEU A 17 26.94 -26.67 -16.06
CA LEU A 17 27.41 -25.38 -16.61
C LEU A 17 28.52 -24.77 -15.75
N MET A 18 29.25 -25.62 -15.00
CA MET A 18 30.33 -25.22 -14.10
C MET A 18 31.70 -25.86 -14.44
N LEU A 19 31.92 -26.32 -15.68
CA LEU A 19 33.22 -26.93 -16.02
C LEU A 19 33.83 -26.56 -17.38
N ALA A 20 33.42 -25.42 -17.96
CA ALA A 20 34.01 -24.93 -19.21
C ALA A 20 34.27 -23.41 -19.19
N ALA A 21 34.94 -22.92 -18.15
CA ALA A 21 35.52 -21.56 -18.16
C ALA A 21 36.90 -21.53 -17.50
N ARG A 22 37.70 -22.58 -17.70
CA ARG A 22 39.14 -22.59 -17.42
C ARG A 22 39.91 -22.65 -18.75
N ARG A 23 39.83 -21.57 -19.52
CA ARG A 23 40.74 -21.36 -20.66
C ARG A 23 41.37 -19.99 -20.54
N GLY A 24 42.66 -20.01 -20.18
CA GLY A 24 43.64 -19.00 -20.60
C GLY A 24 43.53 -17.63 -19.95
N PHE A 25 43.81 -17.55 -18.64
CA PHE A 25 44.20 -16.28 -18.03
C PHE A 25 45.67 -16.40 -17.63
N ARG A 26 46.56 -16.10 -18.59
CA ARG A 26 48.01 -16.21 -18.44
C ARG A 26 48.64 -15.10 -19.28
N GLY A 27 48.80 -13.91 -18.69
CA GLY A 27 49.65 -12.85 -19.25
C GLY A 27 49.11 -11.41 -19.27
N GLY A 28 47.99 -11.10 -18.61
CA GLY A 28 47.43 -9.74 -18.52
C GLY A 28 46.89 -9.41 -17.12
N ASP A 29 47.42 -10.13 -16.13
CA ASP A 29 46.57 -10.67 -15.06
C ASP A 29 46.27 -9.66 -13.94
N MET A 30 47.14 -8.65 -13.78
CA MET A 30 46.97 -7.59 -12.79
C MET A 30 45.74 -6.72 -13.09
N SER A 31 45.46 -6.45 -14.37
CA SER A 31 44.39 -5.53 -14.78
C SER A 31 43.01 -6.06 -14.43
N TRP A 32 42.73 -7.33 -14.70
CA TRP A 32 41.45 -7.94 -14.40
C TRP A 32 41.24 -8.23 -12.92
N VAL A 33 42.32 -8.50 -12.18
CA VAL A 33 42.24 -8.62 -10.71
C VAL A 33 41.82 -7.27 -10.11
N VAL A 34 42.39 -6.16 -10.59
CA VAL A 34 41.99 -4.81 -10.15
C VAL A 34 40.53 -4.50 -10.52
N VAL A 35 40.12 -4.79 -11.76
CA VAL A 35 38.74 -4.57 -12.20
C VAL A 35 37.75 -5.42 -11.40
N GLY A 36 38.07 -6.69 -11.15
CA GLY A 36 37.26 -7.59 -10.34
C GLY A 36 37.13 -7.11 -8.89
N ALA A 37 38.25 -6.70 -8.27
CA ALA A 37 38.24 -6.16 -6.92
C ALA A 37 37.40 -4.87 -6.82
N LEU A 38 37.49 -3.99 -7.81
CA LEU A 38 36.76 -2.72 -7.83
C LEU A 38 35.25 -2.95 -8.02
N ALA A 39 34.86 -3.92 -8.84
CA ALA A 39 33.45 -4.31 -9.00
C ALA A 39 32.87 -4.88 -7.70
N VAL A 40 33.60 -5.77 -7.01
CA VAL A 40 33.18 -6.32 -5.71
C VAL A 40 33.07 -5.21 -4.66
N ALA A 41 34.03 -4.29 -4.62
CA ALA A 41 34.00 -3.15 -3.70
C ALA A 41 32.80 -2.23 -3.99
N ALA A 42 32.49 -1.95 -5.25
CA ALA A 42 31.34 -1.15 -5.64
C ALA A 42 30.01 -1.80 -5.24
N ILE A 43 29.86 -3.11 -5.46
CA ILE A 43 28.68 -3.87 -5.05
C ILE A 43 28.54 -3.87 -3.53
N ALA A 44 29.63 -4.10 -2.79
CA ALA A 44 29.64 -4.07 -1.33
C ALA A 44 29.28 -2.67 -0.80
N ALA A 45 29.84 -1.61 -1.39
CA ALA A 45 29.53 -0.23 -1.03
C ALA A 45 28.06 0.12 -1.31
N LEU A 46 27.52 -0.30 -2.46
CA LEU A 46 26.10 -0.11 -2.79
C LEU A 46 25.19 -0.89 -1.84
N TRP A 47 25.57 -2.11 -1.47
CA TRP A 47 24.85 -2.92 -0.49
C TRP A 47 24.88 -2.29 0.91
N LEU A 48 26.02 -1.74 1.32
CA LEU A 48 26.14 -1.00 2.59
C LEU A 48 25.33 0.30 2.57
N ALA A 49 25.42 1.06 1.46
CA ALA A 49 24.68 2.29 1.27
C ALA A 49 23.17 2.06 1.30
N THR A 50 22.69 1.03 0.60
CA THR A 50 21.27 0.63 0.67
C THR A 50 20.89 0.16 2.06
N ARG A 51 21.73 -0.63 2.75
CA ARG A 51 21.45 -1.07 4.12
C ARG A 51 21.39 0.08 5.12
N TRP A 52 22.22 1.10 4.97
CA TRP A 52 22.24 2.27 5.85
C TRP A 52 21.12 3.27 5.49
N TRP A 53 20.90 3.54 4.20
CA TRP A 53 19.83 4.44 3.75
C TRP A 53 18.43 3.86 3.97
N LEU A 54 18.25 2.54 3.86
CA LEU A 54 16.99 1.88 4.22
C LEU A 54 16.87 1.65 5.74
N GLY A 55 17.98 1.65 6.48
CA GLY A 55 18.05 1.36 7.91
C GLY A 55 17.60 2.50 8.82
N GLU A 56 17.98 3.74 8.50
CA GLU A 56 17.78 4.88 9.42
C GLU A 56 16.49 5.71 9.17
N GLY A 57 15.88 5.65 7.98
CA GLY A 57 14.90 6.69 7.58
C GLY A 57 13.41 6.32 7.55
N SER A 58 13.01 5.05 7.40
CA SER A 58 11.64 4.75 6.95
C SER A 58 10.96 3.55 7.59
N ALA A 59 11.67 2.49 7.98
CA ALA A 59 11.00 1.25 8.37
C ALA A 59 10.46 1.23 9.82
N ARG A 60 11.06 1.99 10.76
CA ARG A 60 10.60 2.02 12.16
C ARG A 60 9.67 3.18 12.50
N MET A 61 9.72 4.29 11.77
CA MET A 61 8.86 5.46 12.05
C MET A 61 7.54 5.43 11.26
N ARG A 62 7.47 4.75 10.10
CA ARG A 62 6.24 4.54 9.32
C ARG A 62 5.24 3.55 9.93
N ASN A 63 5.68 2.69 10.85
CA ASN A 63 4.77 1.77 11.55
C ASN A 63 4.18 2.37 12.84
N SER A 64 4.41 3.65 13.14
CA SER A 64 3.63 4.28 14.21
C SER A 64 2.28 4.73 13.63
N PRO A 65 1.15 4.17 14.07
CA PRO A 65 -0.18 4.55 13.56
C PRO A 65 -0.46 6.05 13.72
N ARG A 66 0.20 6.69 14.70
CA ARG A 66 0.14 8.14 14.91
C ARG A 66 0.83 8.97 13.83
N ALA A 67 1.96 8.50 13.28
CA ALA A 67 2.64 9.22 12.20
C ALA A 67 1.86 9.11 10.89
N LEU A 68 1.35 7.92 10.57
CA LEU A 68 0.49 7.69 9.41
C LEU A 68 -0.77 8.56 9.50
N PHE A 69 -1.42 8.60 10.66
CA PHE A 69 -2.54 9.50 10.91
C PHE A 69 -2.18 10.99 10.73
N ALA A 70 -0.99 11.42 11.17
CA ALA A 70 -0.54 12.79 10.97
C ALA A 70 -0.32 13.13 9.49
N GLU A 71 0.25 12.19 8.72
CA GLU A 71 0.44 12.35 7.27
C GLU A 71 -0.92 12.40 6.53
N LEU A 72 -1.87 11.53 6.89
CA LEU A 72 -3.25 11.58 6.38
C LEU A 72 -3.91 12.93 6.70
N CYS A 73 -3.84 13.39 7.94
CA CYS A 73 -4.39 14.70 8.31
C CYS A 73 -3.78 15.83 7.48
N ARG A 74 -2.48 15.76 7.19
CA ARG A 74 -1.79 16.75 6.35
C ARG A 74 -2.23 16.69 4.89
N ALA A 75 -2.44 15.49 4.34
CA ALA A 75 -2.93 15.30 2.98
C ALA A 75 -4.33 15.89 2.78
N HIS A 76 -5.20 15.82 3.81
CA HIS A 76 -6.54 16.40 3.80
C HIS A 76 -6.59 17.87 4.28
N ALA A 77 -5.43 18.51 4.52
CA ALA A 77 -5.33 19.87 5.04
C ALA A 77 -6.19 20.10 6.31
N LEU A 78 -6.22 19.11 7.21
CA LEU A 78 -6.94 19.18 8.48
C LEU A 78 -6.17 20.04 9.48
N CYS A 79 -6.89 20.92 10.18
CA CYS A 79 -6.29 21.76 11.21
C CYS A 79 -6.03 20.99 12.52
N ALA A 80 -5.32 21.59 13.47
CA ALA A 80 -5.02 20.95 14.75
C ALA A 80 -6.29 20.62 15.57
N ALA A 81 -7.33 21.47 15.48
CA ALA A 81 -8.60 21.24 16.16
C ALA A 81 -9.35 20.03 15.57
N ASP A 82 -9.43 19.95 14.24
CA ASP A 82 -10.00 18.81 13.50
C ASP A 82 -9.30 17.50 13.89
N ARG A 83 -7.97 17.54 14.00
CA ARG A 83 -7.16 16.39 14.41
C ARG A 83 -7.48 15.92 15.83
N GLN A 84 -7.68 16.84 16.76
CA GLN A 84 -8.08 16.50 18.13
C GLN A 84 -9.48 15.90 18.17
N LEU A 85 -10.41 16.42 17.36
CA LEU A 85 -11.77 15.90 17.26
C LEU A 85 -11.78 14.44 16.75
N LEU A 86 -10.99 14.15 15.71
CA LEU A 86 -10.82 12.79 15.19
C LEU A 86 -10.16 11.84 16.20
N LEU A 87 -9.18 12.32 16.96
CA LEU A 87 -8.55 11.51 18.02
C LEU A 87 -9.56 11.17 19.13
N ALA A 88 -10.37 12.13 19.56
CA ALA A 88 -11.42 11.90 20.54
C ALA A 88 -12.48 10.91 20.02
N LEU A 89 -12.84 10.99 18.74
CA LEU A 89 -13.74 10.03 18.10
C LEU A 89 -13.13 8.62 18.06
N ALA A 90 -11.86 8.49 17.68
CA ALA A 90 -11.18 7.20 17.63
C ALA A 90 -11.06 6.54 19.01
N GLU A 91 -10.74 7.33 20.04
CA GLU A 91 -10.66 6.88 21.42
C GLU A 91 -12.03 6.41 21.93
N PHE A 92 -13.09 7.18 21.64
CA PHE A 92 -14.46 6.80 21.98
C PHE A 92 -14.90 5.49 21.30
N ARG A 93 -14.47 5.27 20.06
CA ARG A 93 -14.73 4.03 19.29
C ARG A 93 -13.76 2.89 19.62
N GLN A 94 -12.77 3.11 20.48
CA GLN A 94 -11.71 2.17 20.83
C GLN A 94 -11.01 1.57 19.59
N LEU A 95 -10.77 2.40 18.56
CA LEU A 95 -10.14 1.93 17.34
C LEU A 95 -8.67 1.58 17.59
N ALA A 96 -8.28 0.37 17.21
CA ALA A 96 -6.89 -0.07 17.27
C ALA A 96 -6.01 0.72 16.28
N ASN A 97 -6.59 1.15 15.16
CA ASN A 97 -5.91 1.92 14.13
C ASN A 97 -6.70 3.19 13.78
N LEU A 98 -6.05 4.34 13.90
CA LEU A 98 -6.62 5.65 13.57
C LEU A 98 -6.93 5.80 12.08
N GLY A 99 -6.23 5.05 11.23
CA GLY A 99 -6.45 5.07 9.78
C GLY A 99 -7.82 4.52 9.37
N GLU A 100 -8.45 3.69 10.20
CA GLU A 100 -9.79 3.14 9.89
C GLU A 100 -10.86 4.23 9.76
N LEU A 101 -10.70 5.36 10.45
CA LEU A 101 -11.61 6.52 10.30
C LEU A 101 -11.61 7.08 8.88
N PHE A 102 -10.52 6.97 8.13
CA PHE A 102 -10.44 7.47 6.75
C PHE A 102 -10.98 6.47 5.72
N VAL A 103 -11.15 5.21 6.11
CA VAL A 103 -11.57 4.13 5.22
C VAL A 103 -13.06 3.82 5.41
N ASN A 104 -13.52 3.81 6.67
CA ASN A 104 -14.88 3.44 7.03
C ASN A 104 -15.69 4.66 7.49
N PRO A 105 -16.56 5.23 6.65
CA PRO A 105 -17.41 6.37 7.02
C PRO A 105 -18.42 6.01 8.14
N THR A 106 -18.73 4.73 8.31
CA THR A 106 -19.65 4.22 9.34
C THR A 106 -19.23 4.58 10.77
N HIS A 107 -17.95 4.86 11.02
CA HIS A 107 -17.49 5.29 12.34
C HIS A 107 -18.04 6.68 12.75
N PHE A 108 -18.42 7.51 11.77
CA PHE A 108 -19.02 8.83 11.98
C PHE A 108 -20.53 8.77 12.29
N ASP A 109 -21.12 7.58 12.41
CA ASP A 109 -22.55 7.42 12.72
C ASP A 109 -22.95 8.15 14.00
N GLU A 110 -23.82 9.13 13.81
CA GLU A 110 -24.25 10.13 14.78
C GLU A 110 -25.14 9.55 15.88
N HIS A 111 -25.83 8.45 15.60
CA HIS A 111 -26.74 7.81 16.55
C HIS A 111 -26.01 7.12 17.70
N ARG A 112 -24.70 6.94 17.58
CA ARG A 112 -23.88 6.23 18.57
C ARG A 112 -22.83 7.10 19.24
N LEU A 113 -22.95 8.43 19.16
CA LEU A 113 -22.01 9.38 19.80
C LEU A 113 -22.34 9.59 21.29
N ASN A 114 -21.32 9.84 22.12
CA ASN A 114 -21.54 10.24 23.51
C ASN A 114 -22.04 11.70 23.60
N ALA A 115 -22.52 12.11 24.78
CA ALA A 115 -23.05 13.47 24.99
C ALA A 115 -22.04 14.58 24.67
N THR A 116 -20.74 14.35 24.92
CA THR A 116 -19.67 15.34 24.65
C THR A 116 -19.40 15.52 23.15
N LEU A 117 -19.38 14.45 22.36
CA LEU A 117 -19.21 14.51 20.91
C LEU A 117 -20.52 14.92 20.21
N ALA A 118 -21.68 14.59 20.80
CA ALA A 118 -22.97 15.00 20.29
C ALA A 118 -23.14 16.52 20.25
N SER A 119 -22.54 17.27 21.18
CA SER A 119 -22.54 18.75 21.12
C SER A 119 -21.71 19.30 19.95
N ARG A 120 -20.75 18.51 19.42
CA ARG A 120 -19.91 18.84 18.27
C ARG A 120 -20.32 18.11 16.99
N ARG A 121 -21.57 17.64 16.92
CA ARG A 121 -22.09 16.89 15.77
C ARG A 121 -21.95 17.64 14.44
N ALA A 122 -22.23 18.94 14.44
CA ALA A 122 -22.11 19.77 13.23
C ALA A 122 -20.64 19.84 12.73
N GLU A 123 -19.68 19.94 13.64
CA GLU A 123 -18.24 19.91 13.29
C GLU A 123 -17.85 18.55 12.72
N LEU A 124 -18.29 17.45 13.34
CA LEU A 124 -18.04 16.10 12.86
C LEU A 124 -18.64 15.85 11.47
N GLN A 125 -19.86 16.33 11.20
CA GLN A 125 -20.49 16.24 9.88
C GLN A 125 -19.72 17.02 8.82
N ALA A 126 -19.28 18.24 9.13
CA ALA A 126 -18.46 19.03 8.21
C ALA A 126 -17.13 18.35 7.91
N LEU A 127 -16.52 17.70 8.91
CA LEU A 127 -15.27 16.97 8.78
C LEU A 127 -15.47 15.68 7.95
N HIS A 128 -16.57 14.96 8.17
CA HIS A 128 -16.98 13.81 7.36
C HIS A 128 -17.14 14.20 5.89
N ALA A 129 -17.92 15.26 5.62
CA ALA A 129 -18.10 15.76 4.26
C ALA A 129 -16.76 16.14 3.61
N ARG A 130 -15.84 16.79 4.34
CA ARG A 130 -14.50 17.14 3.81
C ARG A 130 -13.61 15.94 3.54
N LEU A 131 -13.69 14.89 4.35
CA LEU A 131 -12.88 13.68 4.19
C LEU A 131 -13.33 12.85 2.99
N PHE A 132 -14.63 12.82 2.73
CA PHE A 132 -15.26 11.91 1.78
C PHE A 132 -15.88 12.61 0.55
N SER A 133 -15.71 13.93 0.40
CA SER A 133 -16.29 14.72 -0.70
C SER A 133 -15.90 14.28 -2.12
N GLY A 134 -14.88 13.43 -2.29
CA GLY A 134 -14.49 12.85 -3.58
C GLY A 134 -15.02 11.45 -3.87
N LEU A 135 -15.69 10.79 -2.90
CA LEU A 135 -16.20 9.42 -3.08
C LEU A 135 -17.60 9.38 -3.71
N ASP A 136 -18.44 10.39 -3.46
CA ASP A 136 -19.82 10.45 -3.97
C ASP A 136 -19.87 10.54 -5.52
N GLU A 137 -18.85 11.15 -6.12
CA GLU A 137 -18.71 11.19 -7.58
C GLU A 137 -18.50 9.78 -8.16
N SER A 138 -17.78 8.93 -7.44
CA SER A 138 -17.43 7.57 -7.89
C SER A 138 -18.66 6.65 -7.96
N GLU A 139 -19.59 6.77 -7.01
CA GLU A 139 -20.87 6.04 -7.06
C GLU A 139 -21.79 6.56 -8.17
N THR A 140 -21.72 7.86 -8.45
CA THR A 140 -22.45 8.47 -9.57
C THR A 140 -21.94 7.92 -10.90
N PHE A 141 -20.62 7.78 -11.07
CA PHE A 141 -20.03 7.15 -12.26
C PHE A 141 -20.34 5.66 -12.35
N ALA A 142 -20.30 4.92 -11.23
CA ALA A 142 -20.66 3.51 -11.20
C ALA A 142 -22.13 3.28 -11.59
N SER A 143 -23.05 4.10 -11.06
CA SER A 143 -24.48 4.05 -11.38
C SER A 143 -24.77 4.46 -12.83
N ALA A 144 -24.09 5.50 -13.33
CA ALA A 144 -24.19 5.90 -14.74
C ALA A 144 -23.69 4.82 -15.70
N THR A 145 -22.61 4.12 -15.36
CA THR A 145 -22.05 3.02 -16.16
C THR A 145 -22.96 1.79 -16.14
N ALA A 146 -23.56 1.47 -14.98
CA ALA A 146 -24.55 0.40 -14.86
C ALA A 146 -25.79 0.69 -15.72
N ALA A 147 -26.29 1.93 -15.72
CA ALA A 147 -27.41 2.34 -16.56
C ALA A 147 -27.07 2.31 -18.06
N ALA A 148 -25.83 2.62 -18.45
CA ALA A 148 -25.37 2.52 -19.84
C ALA A 148 -25.30 1.07 -20.33
N ASN A 149 -24.79 0.13 -19.51
CA ASN A 149 -24.74 -1.29 -19.87
C ASN A 149 -26.14 -1.89 -20.04
N ALA A 150 -27.11 -1.53 -19.19
CA ALA A 150 -28.49 -2.00 -19.33
C ALA A 150 -29.17 -1.54 -20.65
N ARG A 151 -28.74 -0.42 -21.23
CA ARG A 151 -29.20 0.04 -22.55
C ARG A 151 -28.55 -0.74 -23.72
N SER A 152 -27.32 -1.18 -23.57
CA SER A 152 -26.64 -1.96 -24.62
C SER A 152 -27.24 -3.36 -24.76
N ASP A 153 -27.63 -3.99 -23.64
CA ASP A 153 -28.25 -5.32 -23.67
C ASP A 153 -29.65 -5.34 -24.31
N THR A 154 -30.39 -4.23 -24.20
CA THR A 154 -31.73 -4.10 -24.83
C THR A 154 -31.65 -3.87 -26.35
N LEU A 155 -30.56 -3.29 -26.86
CA LEU A 155 -30.34 -3.14 -28.30
C LEU A 155 -29.88 -4.44 -28.98
N ALA A 156 -29.13 -5.30 -28.27
CA ALA A 156 -28.70 -6.58 -28.81
C ALA A 156 -29.86 -7.60 -28.99
N ALA A 157 -30.90 -7.52 -28.17
CA ALA A 157 -32.07 -8.40 -28.26
C ALA A 157 -32.98 -8.11 -29.47
N GLY A 158 -32.89 -6.92 -30.08
CA GLY A 158 -33.77 -6.50 -31.19
C GLY A 158 -33.31 -6.91 -32.59
N HIS A 159 -32.15 -7.54 -32.76
CA HIS A 159 -31.60 -7.91 -34.07
C HIS A 159 -31.70 -9.41 -34.41
N ALA A 160 -32.36 -10.20 -33.56
CA ALA A 160 -32.52 -11.64 -33.74
C ALA A 160 -33.94 -12.06 -34.18
N SER A 161 -34.74 -11.14 -34.73
CA SER A 161 -36.12 -11.41 -35.21
C SER A 161 -36.28 -11.06 -36.69
#